data_AF-A0A9J6FNU2-F1
#
_entry.id   AF-A0A9J6FNU2-F1
#
_cell.length_a   1.000
_cell.length_b   1.000
_cell.length_c   1.000
_cell.angle_alpha   90.00
_cell.angle_beta   90.00
_cell.angle_gamma   90.00
#
_symmetry.space_group_name_H-M   'P 1'
#
loop_
_entity.id
_entity.type
_entity.pdbx_description
1 polymer ?
#
loop_
_entity_poly.entity_id
_entity_poly.type
_entity_poly.pdbx_seq_one_letter_code
_entity_poly.pdbx_strand_id
1 'polypeptide(L)'
;MANTLEEFDQFMGQGVNAIEADVTFSPNGTALKFYHGPGCDTGRDCYRQTEIGTYLTYVKDTVSAVATLKRPRTILVAYWWPLRVPPPEIKCSARGHERWGSATRPYVIPYIRKATGDIKKVLSGHNAPYSFQRNAVCFDVSGYSFLSTISKLYEDLGVTRHRWQGDGAQNHLIDFYPTIRMSLVTKRRNSNSSAKNYVDKAYVWTADSPCTIRRFLRYFFDDFFMNR
;
A
#
# COMPACT_ATOMS: atom_id res chain seq x y z
N MET A 1 2.37 -8.05 5.93
CA MET A 1 3.41 -8.34 4.93
C MET A 1 3.36 -9.79 4.45
N ALA A 2 3.37 -10.02 3.14
CA ALA A 2 3.49 -11.31 2.48
C ALA A 2 4.49 -11.14 1.32
N ASN A 3 5.74 -11.52 1.57
CA ASN A 3 6.86 -11.28 0.66
C ASN A 3 7.23 -12.52 -0.15
N THR A 4 6.56 -13.67 0.09
CA THR A 4 6.68 -14.89 -0.72
C THR A 4 5.34 -15.39 -1.25
N LEU A 5 5.40 -16.28 -2.24
CA LEU A 5 4.22 -16.94 -2.79
C LEU A 5 3.50 -17.78 -1.73
N GLU A 6 4.25 -18.44 -0.84
CA GLU A 6 3.65 -19.24 0.24
C GLU A 6 2.91 -18.35 1.24
N GLU A 7 3.49 -17.20 1.62
CA GLU A 7 2.80 -16.24 2.49
C GLU A 7 1.56 -15.68 1.82
N PHE A 8 1.63 -15.34 0.53
CA PHE A 8 0.47 -14.92 -0.25
C PHE A 8 -0.66 -15.96 -0.18
N ASP A 9 -0.37 -17.22 -0.48
CA ASP A 9 -1.38 -18.29 -0.45
C ASP A 9 -1.91 -18.59 0.94
N GLN A 10 -1.04 -18.52 1.95
CA GLN A 10 -1.41 -18.69 3.34
C GLN A 10 -2.45 -17.63 3.75
N PHE A 11 -2.15 -16.35 3.58
CA PHE A 11 -3.05 -15.27 3.97
C PHE A 11 -4.35 -15.29 3.17
N MET A 12 -4.25 -15.48 1.84
CA MET A 12 -5.44 -15.62 1.00
C MET A 12 -6.29 -16.83 1.41
N GLY A 13 -5.67 -17.93 1.86
CA GLY A 13 -6.36 -19.10 2.42
C GLY A 13 -7.03 -18.83 3.76
N GLN A 14 -6.55 -17.86 4.53
CA GLN A 14 -7.16 -17.39 5.78
C GLN A 14 -8.34 -16.43 5.54
N GLY A 15 -8.62 -16.07 4.28
CA GLY A 15 -9.80 -15.28 3.91
C GLY A 15 -9.55 -13.78 3.82
N VAL A 16 -8.30 -13.33 3.79
CA VAL A 16 -8.01 -11.91 3.53
C VAL A 16 -8.46 -11.53 2.11
N ASN A 17 -8.88 -10.28 1.95
CA ASN A 17 -9.23 -9.67 0.66
C ASN A 17 -8.13 -8.73 0.14
N ALA A 18 -7.08 -8.49 0.93
CA ALA A 18 -5.94 -7.67 0.57
C ALA A 18 -4.63 -8.26 1.11
N ILE A 19 -3.54 -8.05 0.38
CA ILE A 19 -2.19 -8.45 0.78
C ILE A 19 -1.28 -7.24 0.73
N GLU A 20 -0.52 -7.02 1.81
CA GLU A 20 0.59 -6.07 1.84
C GLU A 20 1.91 -6.79 1.52
N ALA A 21 2.74 -6.29 0.61
CA ALA A 21 4.07 -6.85 0.32
C ALA A 21 5.14 -5.75 0.15
N ASP A 22 6.31 -5.92 0.74
CA ASP A 22 7.40 -4.93 0.77
C ASP A 22 8.27 -5.00 -0.47
N VAL A 23 8.42 -3.90 -1.20
CA VAL A 23 9.28 -3.81 -2.40
C VAL A 23 10.60 -3.13 -2.07
N THR A 24 11.69 -3.79 -2.45
CA THR A 24 13.03 -3.22 -2.44
C THR A 24 13.41 -2.64 -3.80
N PHE A 25 14.28 -1.63 -3.77
CA PHE A 25 14.77 -0.95 -4.96
C PHE A 25 16.30 -0.92 -4.99
N SER A 26 16.86 -0.99 -6.18
CA SER A 26 18.26 -0.63 -6.42
C SER A 26 18.48 0.88 -6.24
N PRO A 27 19.75 1.33 -6.13
CA PRO A 27 20.09 2.75 -6.08
C PRO A 27 19.64 3.57 -7.30
N ASN A 28 19.31 2.92 -8.42
CA ASN A 28 18.78 3.58 -9.62
C ASN A 28 17.25 3.51 -9.74
N GLY A 29 16.54 3.02 -8.70
CA GLY A 29 15.09 3.05 -8.63
C GLY A 29 14.41 1.87 -9.33
N THR A 30 15.18 0.87 -9.74
CA THR A 30 14.64 -0.38 -10.29
C THR A 30 14.13 -1.24 -9.14
N ALA A 31 12.86 -1.65 -9.19
CA ALA A 31 12.30 -2.62 -8.26
C ALA A 31 13.00 -3.97 -8.40
N LEU A 32 13.43 -4.57 -7.29
CA LEU A 32 14.24 -5.78 -7.28
C LEU A 32 13.42 -7.01 -6.87
N LYS A 33 12.95 -7.00 -5.62
CA LYS A 33 12.30 -8.15 -4.99
C LYS A 33 11.35 -7.69 -3.91
N PHE A 34 10.42 -8.57 -3.58
CA PHE A 34 9.63 -8.47 -2.38
C PHE A 34 10.46 -8.93 -1.18
N TYR A 35 10.75 -8.04 -0.24
CA TYR A 35 11.61 -8.30 0.92
C TYR A 35 11.50 -7.15 1.93
N HIS A 36 11.29 -7.46 3.21
CA HIS A 36 11.29 -6.46 4.28
C HIS A 36 12.70 -6.22 4.84
N GLY A 37 13.36 -7.29 5.31
CA GLY A 37 14.62 -7.21 6.05
C GLY A 37 14.45 -6.96 7.56
N PRO A 38 15.55 -6.74 8.30
CA PRO A 38 15.51 -6.68 9.77
C PRO A 38 14.61 -5.55 10.30
N GLY A 39 14.01 -5.79 11.48
CA GLY A 39 13.15 -4.81 12.16
C GLY A 39 11.69 -4.82 11.71
N CYS A 40 11.19 -5.96 11.20
CA CYS A 40 9.77 -6.15 10.92
C CYS A 40 8.95 -6.42 12.21
N ASP A 41 7.65 -6.67 12.06
CA ASP A 41 6.76 -6.96 13.18
C ASP A 41 7.23 -8.13 14.05
N THR A 42 6.95 -8.05 15.35
CA THR A 42 7.41 -9.05 16.32
C THR A 42 6.79 -10.41 16.03
N GLY A 43 7.64 -11.45 16.00
CA GLY A 43 7.22 -12.83 15.74
C GLY A 43 7.06 -13.18 14.26
N ARG A 44 7.53 -12.32 13.35
CA ARG A 44 7.59 -12.59 11.91
C ARG A 44 9.00 -12.94 11.46
N ASP A 45 9.09 -13.81 10.45
CA ASP A 45 10.34 -14.04 9.71
C ASP A 45 10.49 -12.95 8.64
N CYS A 46 11.37 -11.98 8.92
CA CYS A 46 11.54 -10.80 8.08
C CYS A 46 12.44 -11.02 6.85
N TYR A 47 13.07 -12.19 6.72
CA TYR A 47 14.13 -12.42 5.73
C TYR A 47 13.64 -13.13 4.47
N ARG A 48 12.38 -13.56 4.46
CA ARG A 48 11.76 -14.20 3.30
C ARG A 48 11.61 -13.20 2.15
N GLN A 49 11.78 -13.71 0.93
CA GLN A 49 11.81 -12.87 -0.27
C GLN A 49 11.37 -13.61 -1.52
N THR A 50 10.95 -12.85 -2.53
CA THR A 50 10.69 -13.35 -3.89
C THR A 50 11.02 -12.27 -4.91
N GLU A 51 11.65 -12.67 -6.02
CA GLU A 51 11.94 -11.75 -7.14
C GLU A 51 10.67 -11.05 -7.66
N ILE A 52 10.78 -9.76 -7.98
CA ILE A 52 9.63 -8.91 -8.29
C ILE A 52 8.79 -9.49 -9.45
N GLY A 53 9.47 -9.96 -10.50
CA GLY A 53 8.81 -10.50 -11.69
C GLY A 53 8.06 -11.81 -11.42
N THR A 54 8.64 -12.66 -10.56
CA THR A 54 8.04 -13.94 -10.15
C THR A 54 6.77 -13.69 -9.35
N TYR A 55 6.85 -12.84 -8.32
CA TYR A 55 5.72 -12.56 -7.45
C TYR A 55 4.57 -11.85 -8.19
N LEU A 56 4.88 -10.81 -8.99
CA LEU A 56 3.84 -10.10 -9.75
C LEU A 56 3.18 -10.99 -10.82
N THR A 57 3.95 -11.89 -11.46
CA THR A 57 3.38 -12.86 -12.40
C THR A 57 2.46 -13.83 -11.65
N TYR A 58 2.87 -14.33 -10.49
CA TYR A 58 2.05 -15.22 -9.67
C TYR A 58 0.74 -14.57 -9.22
N VAL A 59 0.81 -13.33 -8.69
CA VAL A 59 -0.40 -12.58 -8.30
C VAL A 59 -1.30 -12.39 -9.51
N LYS A 60 -0.75 -11.98 -10.66
CA LYS A 60 -1.51 -11.80 -11.90
C LYS A 60 -2.28 -13.04 -12.28
N ASP A 61 -1.59 -14.16 -12.32
CA ASP A 61 -2.19 -15.40 -12.76
C ASP A 61 -3.28 -15.82 -11.76
N THR A 62 -3.02 -15.66 -10.45
CA THR A 62 -3.98 -16.02 -9.37
C THR A 62 -5.25 -15.16 -9.32
N VAL A 63 -5.15 -13.87 -9.66
CA VAL A 63 -6.29 -12.93 -9.60
C VAL A 63 -6.99 -12.75 -10.94
N SER A 64 -6.47 -13.33 -12.02
CA SER A 64 -7.09 -13.29 -13.34
C SER A 64 -8.29 -14.24 -13.40
N ALA A 65 -9.39 -13.80 -14.00
CA ALA A 65 -10.69 -14.46 -14.16
C ALA A 65 -10.67 -15.70 -15.07
N VAL A 66 -9.54 -16.42 -15.13
CA VAL A 66 -9.53 -17.78 -15.66
C VAL A 66 -10.32 -18.61 -14.65
N ALA A 67 -11.44 -19.18 -15.10
CA ALA A 67 -12.46 -19.87 -14.31
C ALA A 67 -11.95 -21.00 -13.39
N THR A 68 -10.66 -21.34 -13.47
CA THR A 68 -9.98 -22.34 -12.63
C THR A 68 -9.33 -21.76 -11.36
N LEU A 69 -9.13 -20.43 -11.26
CA LEU A 69 -8.44 -19.80 -10.12
C LEU A 69 -9.43 -19.07 -9.20
N LYS A 70 -9.50 -19.55 -7.95
CA LYS A 70 -10.62 -19.40 -6.99
C LYS A 70 -10.74 -18.04 -6.28
N ARG A 71 -10.08 -16.95 -6.72
CA ARG A 71 -9.90 -15.75 -5.86
C ARG A 71 -10.15 -14.40 -6.57
N PRO A 72 -11.41 -14.09 -7.00
CA PRO A 72 -11.74 -12.90 -7.79
C PRO A 72 -11.76 -11.55 -7.03
N ARG A 73 -11.30 -11.48 -5.76
CA ARG A 73 -11.46 -10.27 -4.91
C ARG A 73 -10.18 -9.83 -4.18
N THR A 74 -9.00 -10.10 -4.72
CA THR A 74 -7.73 -9.73 -4.08
C THR A 74 -7.29 -8.32 -4.45
N ILE A 75 -7.06 -7.49 -3.45
CA ILE A 75 -6.36 -6.19 -3.55
C ILE A 75 -4.88 -6.41 -3.21
N LEU A 76 -3.95 -5.87 -4.01
CA LEU A 76 -2.53 -5.93 -3.70
C LEU A 76 -2.06 -4.55 -3.23
N VAL A 77 -1.69 -4.46 -1.96
CA VAL A 77 -1.04 -3.28 -1.39
C VAL A 77 0.47 -3.52 -1.43
N ALA A 78 1.20 -2.66 -2.14
CA ALA A 78 2.64 -2.79 -2.28
C ALA A 78 3.31 -1.72 -1.40
N TYR A 79 3.96 -2.18 -0.32
CA TYR A 79 4.66 -1.35 0.65
C TYR A 79 6.06 -1.02 0.15
N TRP A 80 6.54 0.22 0.27
CA TRP A 80 7.86 0.63 -0.24
C TRP A 80 8.83 0.98 0.89
N TRP A 81 9.90 0.19 1.02
CA TRP A 81 10.94 0.34 2.03
C TRP A 81 12.33 -0.02 1.45
N PRO A 82 13.44 0.69 1.77
CA PRO A 82 13.61 1.93 2.51
C PRO A 82 14.16 3.02 1.57
N LEU A 83 13.32 3.66 0.75
CA LEU A 83 13.80 4.84 0.02
C LEU A 83 13.92 6.00 1.01
N ARG A 84 15.09 6.15 1.65
CA ARG A 84 15.47 7.39 2.35
C ARG A 84 15.44 8.59 1.40
N VAL A 85 15.67 8.32 0.11
CA VAL A 85 15.46 9.20 -1.04
C VAL A 85 15.20 8.29 -2.24
N PRO A 86 14.05 8.38 -2.95
CA PRO A 86 13.93 7.74 -4.25
C PRO A 86 14.97 8.34 -5.19
N PRO A 87 15.75 7.54 -5.93
CA PRO A 87 16.57 8.10 -7.01
C PRO A 87 15.67 8.85 -8.00
N PRO A 88 16.18 9.90 -8.65
CA PRO A 88 15.39 10.85 -9.44
C PRO A 88 14.61 10.22 -10.59
N GLU A 89 14.94 8.97 -10.96
CA GLU A 89 14.21 8.13 -11.90
C GLU A 89 13.78 6.85 -11.18
N ILE A 90 12.60 6.81 -10.54
CA ILE A 90 11.95 5.51 -10.35
C ILE A 90 11.49 5.09 -11.74
N LYS A 91 12.30 4.26 -12.41
CA LYS A 91 11.84 3.48 -13.55
C LYS A 91 10.91 2.42 -12.99
N CYS A 92 9.68 2.82 -12.64
CA CYS A 92 8.56 1.91 -12.57
C CYS A 92 8.51 1.29 -13.95
N SER A 93 9.08 0.11 -14.10
CA SER A 93 9.03 -0.54 -15.40
C SER A 93 7.55 -0.78 -15.65
N ALA A 94 7.00 0.02 -16.57
CA ALA A 94 5.73 -0.29 -17.22
C ALA A 94 5.78 -1.72 -17.80
N ARG A 95 6.97 -2.32 -17.97
CA ARG A 95 7.18 -3.73 -18.31
C ARG A 95 6.58 -4.75 -17.33
N GLY A 96 6.50 -4.44 -16.03
CA GLY A 96 5.78 -5.29 -15.07
C GLY A 96 4.26 -5.22 -15.26
N HIS A 97 3.76 -4.08 -15.75
CA HIS A 97 2.35 -3.82 -16.06
C HIS A 97 1.94 -4.20 -17.49
N GLU A 98 2.87 -4.29 -18.44
CA GLU A 98 2.66 -4.75 -19.83
C GLU A 98 2.05 -6.16 -19.88
N ARG A 99 2.15 -6.94 -18.79
CA ARG A 99 1.63 -8.31 -18.70
C ARG A 99 0.16 -8.41 -18.26
N TRP A 100 -0.51 -7.33 -17.86
CA TRP A 100 -1.86 -7.37 -17.28
C TRP A 100 -2.95 -7.07 -18.32
N GLY A 101 -3.65 -8.12 -18.76
CA GLY A 101 -4.79 -8.03 -19.67
C GLY A 101 -6.02 -7.30 -19.09
N SER A 102 -7.10 -7.22 -19.86
CA SER A 102 -8.30 -6.43 -19.56
C SER A 102 -9.28 -7.07 -18.55
N ALA A 103 -9.12 -8.34 -18.18
CA ALA A 103 -10.24 -9.13 -17.63
C ALA A 103 -10.47 -9.06 -16.11
N THR A 104 -9.48 -8.76 -15.27
CA THR A 104 -9.63 -8.65 -13.80
C THR A 104 -8.32 -8.14 -13.23
N ARG A 105 -8.37 -7.15 -12.35
CA ARG A 105 -7.19 -6.39 -11.95
C ARG A 105 -7.17 -6.19 -10.44
N PRO A 106 -6.08 -6.54 -9.75
CA PRO A 106 -5.91 -6.13 -8.36
C PRO A 106 -5.77 -4.60 -8.35
N TYR A 107 -6.37 -3.95 -7.35
CA TYR A 107 -6.01 -2.58 -7.06
C TYR A 107 -4.59 -2.59 -6.52
N VAL A 108 -3.73 -1.74 -7.07
CA VAL A 108 -2.35 -1.56 -6.60
C VAL A 108 -2.29 -0.26 -5.82
N ILE A 109 -1.82 -0.34 -4.57
CA ILE A 109 -1.63 0.83 -3.72
C ILE A 109 -0.13 1.03 -3.50
N PRO A 110 0.55 1.89 -4.29
CA PRO A 110 1.84 2.46 -3.93
C PRO A 110 1.79 3.17 -2.58
N TYR A 111 2.53 2.63 -1.61
CA TYR A 111 2.77 3.23 -0.29
C TYR A 111 4.05 4.07 -0.29
N ILE A 112 3.98 5.32 0.17
CA ILE A 112 5.13 6.22 0.23
C ILE A 112 5.31 6.76 1.65
N ARG A 113 6.39 6.34 2.32
CA ARG A 113 6.61 6.62 3.76
C ARG A 113 6.80 8.10 4.12
N LYS A 114 7.21 8.94 3.16
CA LYS A 114 7.53 10.34 3.43
C LYS A 114 7.10 11.21 2.26
N ALA A 115 6.34 12.25 2.56
CA ALA A 115 6.02 13.32 1.63
C ALA A 115 7.29 14.15 1.34
N THR A 116 8.14 13.70 0.41
CA THR A 116 9.29 14.46 -0.09
C THR A 116 9.01 15.02 -1.48
N GLY A 117 9.78 16.02 -1.92
CA GLY A 117 9.63 16.63 -3.25
C GLY A 117 9.86 15.64 -4.41
N ASP A 118 10.57 14.53 -4.18
CA ASP A 118 10.91 13.53 -5.21
C ASP A 118 9.71 12.70 -5.68
N ILE A 119 8.63 12.66 -4.88
CA ILE A 119 7.40 11.96 -5.26
C ILE A 119 6.76 12.56 -6.53
N LYS A 120 6.98 13.87 -6.78
CA LYS A 120 6.53 14.52 -8.02
C LYS A 120 7.12 13.84 -9.25
N LYS A 121 8.35 13.33 -9.18
CA LYS A 121 9.03 12.65 -10.29
C LYS A 121 8.52 11.22 -10.49
N VAL A 122 8.23 10.51 -9.40
CA VAL A 122 7.63 9.16 -9.44
C VAL A 122 6.25 9.21 -10.09
N LEU A 123 5.46 10.20 -9.70
CA LEU A 123 4.08 10.35 -10.17
C LEU A 123 4.00 11.07 -11.52
N SER A 124 4.93 11.97 -11.87
CA SER A 124 4.99 12.57 -13.21
C SER A 124 5.55 11.61 -14.26
N GLY A 125 6.39 10.63 -13.87
CA GLY A 125 6.81 9.52 -14.73
C GLY A 125 5.65 8.61 -15.18
N HIS A 126 4.48 8.70 -14.52
CA HIS A 126 3.24 8.07 -14.96
C HIS A 126 2.48 8.83 -16.05
N ASN A 127 3.09 9.85 -16.70
CA ASN A 127 2.59 10.43 -17.96
C ASN A 127 2.60 9.46 -19.16
N ALA A 128 2.78 8.16 -18.94
CA ALA A 128 2.55 7.13 -19.93
C ALA A 128 1.06 7.14 -20.38
N PRO A 129 0.75 6.86 -21.66
CA PRO A 129 -0.53 7.15 -22.31
C PRO A 129 -1.73 6.29 -21.85
N TYR A 130 -1.69 5.70 -20.66
CA TYR A 130 -2.69 4.72 -20.20
C TYR A 130 -3.68 5.35 -19.21
N SER A 131 -4.64 6.11 -19.76
CA SER A 131 -5.82 6.61 -19.05
C SER A 131 -6.59 5.50 -18.30
N PHE A 132 -6.49 4.25 -18.76
CA PHE A 132 -7.12 3.06 -18.18
C PHE A 132 -6.47 2.57 -16.87
N GLN A 133 -5.22 2.95 -16.58
CA GLN A 133 -4.49 2.51 -15.37
C GLN A 133 -4.87 3.34 -14.13
N ARG A 134 -5.37 4.58 -14.28
CA ARG A 134 -5.74 5.44 -13.16
C ARG A 134 -6.90 4.91 -12.31
N ASN A 135 -7.74 4.03 -12.88
CA ASN A 135 -8.90 3.48 -12.18
C ASN A 135 -8.55 2.32 -11.22
N ALA A 136 -7.37 1.71 -11.37
CA ALA A 136 -6.94 0.56 -10.57
C ALA A 136 -5.75 0.89 -9.65
N VAL A 137 -5.26 2.13 -9.67
CA VAL A 137 -4.16 2.58 -8.82
C VAL A 137 -4.70 3.51 -7.74
N CYS A 138 -4.37 3.22 -6.49
CA CYS A 138 -4.61 4.10 -5.35
C CYS A 138 -3.28 4.63 -4.81
N PHE A 139 -3.28 5.76 -4.13
CA PHE A 139 -2.08 6.38 -3.57
C PHE A 139 -2.17 6.39 -2.07
N ASP A 140 -1.09 6.01 -1.40
CA ASP A 140 -0.95 6.22 0.04
C ASP A 140 0.37 6.92 0.34
N VAL A 141 0.28 7.99 1.11
CA VAL A 141 1.44 8.66 1.69
C VAL A 141 1.23 8.67 3.19
N SER A 142 1.95 7.81 3.87
CA SER A 142 1.69 7.43 5.26
C SER A 142 3.01 7.27 6.01
N GLY A 143 2.92 6.95 7.30
CA GLY A 143 3.99 7.20 8.26
C GLY A 143 3.74 8.51 9.01
N TYR A 144 4.80 9.16 9.48
CA TYR A 144 4.70 10.24 10.48
C TYR A 144 4.62 11.66 9.91
N SER A 145 4.50 11.83 8.59
CA SER A 145 4.32 13.16 7.98
C SER A 145 3.01 13.81 8.41
N PHE A 146 3.01 15.13 8.60
CA PHE A 146 1.79 15.86 8.94
C PHE A 146 0.73 15.72 7.84
N LEU A 147 -0.54 15.53 8.24
CA LEU A 147 -1.66 15.36 7.31
C LEU A 147 -1.83 16.59 6.38
N SER A 148 -1.47 17.79 6.85
CA SER A 148 -1.44 19.00 6.01
C SER A 148 -0.38 18.94 4.92
N THR A 149 0.82 18.42 5.23
CA THR A 149 1.89 18.23 4.26
C THR A 149 1.49 17.23 3.19
N ILE A 150 0.85 16.12 3.58
CA ILE A 150 0.35 15.10 2.66
C ILE A 150 -0.76 15.69 1.76
N SER A 151 -1.68 16.45 2.35
CA SER A 151 -2.75 17.11 1.59
C SER A 151 -2.21 18.07 0.53
N LYS A 152 -1.27 18.94 0.91
CA LYS A 152 -0.62 19.88 -0.01
C LYS A 152 0.13 19.13 -1.13
N LEU A 153 0.75 18.02 -0.79
CA LEU A 153 1.43 17.20 -1.76
C LEU A 153 0.46 16.63 -2.81
N TYR A 154 -0.69 16.08 -2.40
CA TYR A 154 -1.70 15.60 -3.34
C TYR A 154 -2.27 16.73 -4.21
N GLU A 155 -2.49 17.91 -3.63
CA GLU A 155 -2.92 19.11 -4.37
C GLU A 155 -1.90 19.51 -5.44
N ASP A 156 -0.63 19.62 -5.07
CA ASP A 156 0.50 19.93 -5.97
C ASP A 156 0.65 18.92 -7.12
N LEU A 157 0.20 17.68 -6.93
CA LEU A 157 0.26 16.59 -7.90
C LEU A 157 -1.02 16.47 -8.74
N GLY A 158 -2.08 17.23 -8.40
CA GLY A 158 -3.40 17.08 -9.01
C GLY A 158 -4.09 15.74 -8.69
N VAL A 159 -3.73 15.08 -7.58
CA VAL A 159 -4.34 13.82 -7.14
C VAL A 159 -5.57 14.11 -6.30
N THR A 160 -6.76 13.91 -6.89
CA THR A 160 -8.05 14.25 -6.27
C THR A 160 -8.88 13.05 -5.83
N ARG A 161 -8.43 11.82 -6.14
CA ARG A 161 -9.16 10.57 -5.86
C ARG A 161 -8.21 9.39 -5.67
N HIS A 162 -8.75 8.30 -5.14
CA HIS A 162 -8.07 7.05 -4.83
C HIS A 162 -6.95 7.22 -3.80
N ARG A 163 -7.17 8.06 -2.79
CA ARG A 163 -6.20 8.40 -1.75
C ARG A 163 -6.51 7.60 -0.50
N TRP A 164 -5.64 6.66 -0.19
CA TRP A 164 -5.65 5.92 1.06
C TRP A 164 -4.76 6.66 2.08
N GLN A 165 -5.08 6.50 3.35
CA GLN A 165 -4.25 7.01 4.44
C GLN A 165 -4.07 5.93 5.50
N GLY A 166 -2.86 5.39 5.53
CA GLY A 166 -2.41 4.50 6.60
C GLY A 166 -2.01 5.26 7.85
N ASP A 167 -2.36 4.71 9.02
CA ASP A 167 -1.83 5.16 10.31
C ASP A 167 -1.65 3.98 11.28
N GLY A 168 -0.59 4.01 12.07
CA GLY A 168 -0.34 3.00 13.09
C GLY A 168 1.14 2.78 13.39
N ALA A 169 1.45 1.58 13.88
CA ALA A 169 2.74 1.19 14.43
C ALA A 169 2.92 -0.33 14.36
N GLN A 170 4.15 -0.78 14.64
CA GLN A 170 4.46 -2.20 14.78
C GLN A 170 3.52 -2.89 15.76
N ASN A 171 3.21 -4.15 15.51
CA ASN A 171 2.16 -4.90 16.19
C ASN A 171 2.24 -4.89 17.73
N HIS A 172 3.43 -4.89 18.32
CA HIS A 172 3.61 -4.88 19.77
C HIS A 172 3.45 -3.49 20.42
N LEU A 173 3.39 -2.42 19.62
CA LEU A 173 3.22 -1.04 20.08
C LEU A 173 1.81 -0.49 19.81
N ILE A 174 1.06 -1.14 18.92
CA ILE A 174 -0.22 -0.62 18.42
C ILE A 174 -1.27 -0.44 19.53
N ASP A 175 -1.22 -1.26 20.57
CA ASP A 175 -2.15 -1.19 21.70
C ASP A 175 -1.99 0.09 22.54
N PHE A 176 -0.80 0.69 22.52
CA PHE A 176 -0.51 1.96 23.20
C PHE A 176 -0.46 3.14 22.22
N TYR A 177 -0.71 2.90 20.93
CA TYR A 177 -0.63 3.94 19.91
C TYR A 177 -1.67 5.03 20.17
N PRO A 178 -1.29 6.31 20.13
CA PRO A 178 -2.21 7.42 20.38
C PRO A 178 -3.24 7.55 19.25
N THR A 179 -4.52 7.64 19.60
CA THR A 179 -5.63 7.74 18.64
C THR A 179 -5.85 9.16 18.12
N ILE A 180 -5.06 10.15 18.55
CA ILE A 180 -5.24 11.56 18.15
C ILE A 180 -5.06 11.70 16.64
N ARG A 181 -3.93 11.24 16.09
CA ARG A 181 -3.66 11.32 14.65
C ARG A 181 -4.70 10.53 13.85
N MET A 182 -5.03 9.33 14.32
CA MET A 182 -6.05 8.47 13.71
C MET A 182 -7.42 9.15 13.62
N SER A 183 -7.84 9.84 14.69
CA SER A 183 -9.09 10.62 14.68
C SER A 183 -9.04 11.80 13.70
N LEU A 184 -7.86 12.38 13.48
CA LEU A 184 -7.67 13.44 12.49
C LEU A 184 -7.73 12.88 11.06
N VAL A 185 -7.20 11.68 10.81
CA VAL A 185 -7.31 11.00 9.52
C VAL A 185 -8.78 10.82 9.13
N THR A 186 -9.61 10.30 10.03
CA THR A 186 -11.03 10.08 9.72
C THR A 186 -11.84 11.38 9.64
N LYS A 187 -11.48 12.41 10.42
CA LYS A 187 -12.05 13.77 10.25
C LYS A 187 -11.71 14.40 8.89
N ARG A 188 -10.53 14.11 8.33
CA ARG A 188 -10.14 14.60 6.99
C ARG A 188 -11.05 14.03 5.91
N ARG A 189 -11.36 12.72 5.96
CA ARG A 189 -12.31 12.06 5.04
C ARG A 189 -13.68 12.73 5.00
N ASN A 190 -14.17 13.19 6.15
CA ASN A 190 -15.51 13.79 6.27
C ASN A 190 -15.49 15.33 6.23
N SER A 191 -14.37 15.96 5.87
CA SER A 191 -14.28 17.43 5.90
C SER A 191 -15.00 18.06 4.71
N ASN A 192 -15.75 19.14 4.94
CA ASN A 192 -16.35 19.93 3.85
C ASN A 192 -15.35 20.86 3.15
N SER A 193 -14.14 21.02 3.69
CA SER A 193 -13.08 21.81 3.06
C SER A 193 -12.30 20.92 2.09
N SER A 194 -12.28 21.27 0.80
CA SER A 194 -11.58 20.51 -0.26
C SER A 194 -10.11 20.25 0.07
N ALA A 195 -9.40 21.26 0.56
CA ALA A 195 -8.00 21.15 0.99
C ALA A 195 -7.80 20.36 2.30
N LYS A 196 -8.87 20.03 3.03
CA LYS A 196 -8.82 19.12 4.19
C LYS A 196 -9.40 17.75 3.86
N ASN A 197 -10.18 17.62 2.79
CA ASN A 197 -10.78 16.39 2.33
C ASN A 197 -9.94 15.71 1.27
N TYR A 198 -8.85 15.10 1.74
CA TYR A 198 -7.95 14.35 0.87
C TYR A 198 -7.96 12.83 1.09
N VAL A 199 -8.65 12.34 2.12
CA VAL A 199 -8.65 10.91 2.47
C VAL A 199 -9.91 10.28 1.92
N ASP A 200 -9.79 9.31 1.02
CA ASP A 200 -10.93 8.56 0.48
C ASP A 200 -11.15 7.25 1.27
N LYS A 201 -10.04 6.62 1.71
CA LYS A 201 -10.02 5.42 2.54
C LYS A 201 -8.97 5.52 3.64
N ALA A 202 -9.25 4.97 4.81
CA ALA A 202 -8.30 4.94 5.94
C ALA A 202 -8.08 3.51 6.42
N TYR A 203 -6.83 3.13 6.69
CA TYR A 203 -6.50 1.80 7.21
C TYR A 203 -5.55 1.86 8.41
N VAL A 204 -5.59 0.83 9.23
CA VAL A 204 -4.70 0.68 10.40
C VAL A 204 -3.70 -0.45 10.16
N TRP A 205 -2.46 -0.23 10.58
CA TRP A 205 -1.42 -1.27 10.60
C TRP A 205 -0.54 -1.18 11.84
N THR A 206 -0.05 -2.26 12.45
CA THR A 206 -0.46 -3.67 12.27
C THR A 206 -1.33 -4.10 13.45
N ALA A 207 -2.56 -4.56 13.21
CA ALA A 207 -3.57 -4.79 14.25
C ALA A 207 -3.87 -6.29 14.48
N ASP A 208 -3.05 -6.96 15.29
CA ASP A 208 -3.15 -8.42 15.47
C ASP A 208 -4.16 -8.88 16.54
N SER A 209 -4.60 -8.00 17.44
CA SER A 209 -5.50 -8.38 18.54
C SER A 209 -6.97 -7.96 18.30
N PRO A 210 -7.96 -8.79 18.70
CA PRO A 210 -9.36 -8.40 18.65
C PRO A 210 -9.68 -7.12 19.44
N CYS A 211 -8.92 -6.82 20.49
CA CYS A 211 -9.07 -5.59 21.27
C CYS A 211 -8.65 -4.36 20.45
N THR A 212 -7.51 -4.45 19.76
CA THR A 212 -6.99 -3.42 18.84
C THR A 212 -7.99 -3.17 17.71
N ILE A 213 -8.46 -4.24 17.06
CA ILE A 213 -9.40 -4.16 15.95
C ILE A 213 -10.71 -3.48 16.40
N ARG A 214 -11.32 -3.95 17.51
CA ARG A 214 -12.54 -3.33 18.05
C ARG A 214 -12.32 -1.87 18.46
N ARG A 215 -11.15 -1.53 18.99
CA ARG A 215 -10.80 -0.15 19.33
C ARG A 215 -10.84 0.75 18.12
N PHE A 216 -10.25 0.34 17.00
CA PHE A 216 -10.14 1.17 15.80
C PHE A 216 -11.36 1.12 14.89
N LEU A 217 -12.16 0.04 14.93
CA LEU A 217 -13.49 0.03 14.30
C LEU A 217 -14.37 1.16 14.85
N ARG A 218 -14.27 1.49 16.15
CA ARG A 218 -14.98 2.64 16.75
C ARG A 218 -14.52 4.01 16.22
N TYR A 219 -13.37 4.08 15.56
CA TYR A 219 -12.86 5.28 14.90
C TYR A 219 -13.17 5.30 13.39
N PHE A 220 -13.97 4.36 12.88
CA PHE A 220 -14.47 4.32 11.50
C PHE A 220 -13.39 4.15 10.41
N PHE A 221 -12.35 3.37 10.71
CA PHE A 221 -11.39 2.90 9.71
C PHE A 221 -12.03 1.91 8.73
N ASP A 222 -11.58 1.93 7.48
CA ASP A 222 -12.09 1.11 6.38
C ASP A 222 -11.42 -0.26 6.32
N ASP A 223 -10.13 -0.36 6.70
CA ASP A 223 -9.33 -1.57 6.52
C ASP A 223 -8.27 -1.77 7.61
N PHE A 224 -7.77 -3.00 7.73
CA PHE A 224 -6.82 -3.44 8.75
C PHE A 224 -5.74 -4.34 8.14
N PHE A 225 -4.48 -3.96 8.29
CA PHE A 225 -3.38 -4.90 8.07
C PHE A 225 -3.05 -5.64 9.35
N MET A 226 -2.93 -6.95 9.20
CA MET A 226 -2.77 -7.91 10.28
C MET A 226 -1.74 -8.97 9.86
N ASN A 227 -1.09 -9.58 10.84
CA ASN A 227 -0.18 -10.70 10.64
C ASN A 227 -0.88 -12.06 10.75
N ARG A 228 -2.15 -12.10 11.15
CA ARG A 228 -2.92 -13.32 11.47
C ARG A 228 -4.39 -13.16 11.12
#